data_AF-A0A9W8WLC3-F1
#
_entry.id   AF-A0A9W8WLC3-F1
#
_cell.length_a   1.000
_cell.length_b   1.000
_cell.length_c   1.000
_cell.angle_alpha   90.00
_cell.angle_beta   90.00
_cell.angle_gamma   90.00
#
_symmetry.space_group_name_H-M   'P 1'
#
loop_
_entity.id
_entity.type
_entity.pdbx_description
1 polymer ?
#
loop_
_entity_poly.entity_id
_entity_poly.type
_entity_poly.pdbx_seq_one_letter_code
_entity_poly.pdbx_strand_id
1 'polypeptide(L)'
;MTSYYIFNALDASRIVPGAGYDLSVWVNLDLCYGSGMGCESVDVYCVWGGLNQADEGHTSTTDTDGSFQKLTTTCRWNEEQAGDNPKILFKFECGDSNSRIDEVTLVGPLAQ
;
A
#
# COMPACT_ATOMS: atom_id res chain seq x y z
N MET A 1 16.49 -0.15 -12.37
CA MET A 1 15.32 -0.41 -11.53
C MET A 1 15.38 0.57 -10.36
N THR A 2 14.42 1.49 -10.30
CA THR A 2 14.32 2.56 -9.30
C THR A 2 13.08 2.34 -8.44
N SER A 3 13.21 2.52 -7.13
CA SER A 3 12.07 2.46 -6.22
C SER A 3 11.37 3.82 -6.13
N TYR A 4 10.05 3.83 -6.32
CA TYR A 4 9.20 5.01 -6.19
C TYR A 4 8.23 4.81 -5.03
N TYR A 5 8.03 5.86 -4.23
CA TYR A 5 7.24 5.79 -3.01
C TYR A 5 6.09 6.79 -3.07
N ILE A 6 4.87 6.32 -2.85
CA ILE A 6 3.68 7.13 -2.66
C ILE A 6 3.13 6.77 -1.29
N PHE A 7 2.81 7.77 -0.47
CA PHE A 7 2.19 7.50 0.83
C PHE A 7 1.02 8.42 1.11
N ASN A 8 0.09 7.92 1.90
CA ASN A 8 -1.03 8.68 2.45
C ASN A 8 -0.94 8.66 3.97
N ALA A 9 -0.68 9.81 4.57
CA ALA A 9 -0.68 9.97 6.02
C ALA A 9 -2.12 9.97 6.54
N LEU A 10 -2.38 9.11 7.53
CA LEU A 10 -3.69 8.97 8.13
C LEU A 10 -3.84 9.95 9.30
N ASP A 11 -5.08 10.37 9.56
CA ASP A 11 -5.42 11.10 10.77
C ASP A 11 -5.34 10.15 11.97
N ALA A 12 -4.28 10.28 12.77
CA ALA A 12 -4.02 9.46 13.95
C ALA A 12 -5.20 9.48 14.94
N SER A 13 -5.98 10.57 15.01
CA SER A 13 -7.14 10.65 15.90
C SER A 13 -8.28 9.70 15.53
N ARG A 14 -8.24 9.12 14.32
CA ARG A 14 -9.22 8.17 13.79
C ARG A 14 -8.75 6.72 13.84
N ILE A 15 -7.50 6.48 14.25
CA ILE A 15 -6.94 5.15 14.38
C ILE A 15 -7.12 4.67 15.83
N VAL A 16 -7.84 3.57 15.98
CA VAL A 16 -8.06 2.90 17.26
C VAL A 16 -6.94 1.87 17.44
N PRO A 17 -6.09 2.01 18.48
CA PRO A 17 -5.01 1.07 18.75
C PRO A 17 -5.48 -0.39 18.80
N GLY A 18 -4.76 -1.27 18.12
CA GLY A 18 -5.03 -2.72 18.05
C GLY A 18 -6.22 -3.12 17.18
N ALA A 19 -7.03 -2.17 16.69
CA ALA A 19 -8.14 -2.49 15.80
C ALA A 19 -7.65 -2.85 14.39
N GLY A 20 -8.34 -3.78 13.74
CA GLY A 20 -8.11 -4.12 12.34
C GLY A 20 -8.81 -3.13 11.40
N TYR A 21 -8.18 -2.85 10.26
CA TYR A 21 -8.74 -2.04 9.18
C TYR A 21 -8.51 -2.74 7.84
N ASP A 22 -9.57 -3.00 7.09
CA ASP A 22 -9.47 -3.59 5.76
C ASP A 22 -9.02 -2.52 4.76
N LEU A 23 -7.81 -2.70 4.24
CA LEU A 23 -7.26 -1.92 3.15
C LEU A 23 -7.58 -2.63 1.84
N SER A 24 -8.10 -1.88 0.87
CA SER A 24 -8.19 -2.32 -0.51
C SER A 24 -7.75 -1.23 -1.48
N VAL A 25 -7.17 -1.66 -2.60
CA VAL A 25 -6.66 -0.77 -3.64
C VAL A 25 -6.70 -1.50 -4.97
N TRP A 26 -6.94 -0.78 -6.05
CA TRP A 26 -6.76 -1.28 -7.41
C TRP A 26 -5.44 -0.79 -7.98
N VAL A 27 -4.65 -1.70 -8.53
CA VAL A 27 -3.35 -1.40 -9.14
C VAL A 27 -3.29 -1.92 -10.57
N ASN A 28 -2.66 -1.16 -11.44
CA ASN A 28 -2.31 -1.59 -12.79
C ASN A 28 -0.83 -1.28 -13.01
N LEU A 29 -0.02 -2.32 -13.20
CA LEU A 29 1.40 -2.22 -13.50
C LEU A 29 1.60 -2.18 -15.01
N ASP A 30 2.27 -1.14 -15.49
CA ASP A 30 2.73 -1.12 -16.88
C ASP A 30 4.03 -1.91 -16.99
N LEU A 31 3.89 -3.21 -17.26
CA LEU A 31 4.98 -4.16 -17.42
C LEU A 31 5.87 -3.88 -18.63
N CYS A 32 5.50 -2.95 -19.52
CA CYS A 32 6.19 -2.65 -20.78
C CYS A 32 6.37 -3.90 -21.65
N TYR A 33 5.30 -4.33 -22.35
CA TYR A 33 5.39 -5.40 -23.35
C TYR A 33 6.22 -4.94 -24.57
N GLY A 34 7.56 -5.00 -24.47
CA GLY A 34 8.50 -4.48 -25.47
C GLY A 34 9.96 -4.46 -25.02
N SER A 35 10.73 -3.47 -25.47
CA SER A 35 12.18 -3.30 -25.20
C SER A 35 12.52 -2.30 -24.08
N GLY A 36 11.53 -1.84 -23.32
CA GLY A 36 11.70 -0.89 -22.21
C GLY A 36 11.77 -1.59 -20.84
N MET A 37 12.14 -0.84 -19.81
CA MET A 37 12.05 -1.31 -18.42
C MET A 37 10.67 -0.94 -17.85
N GLY A 38 9.80 -1.94 -17.66
CA GLY A 38 8.46 -1.78 -17.08
C GLY A 38 8.45 -1.55 -15.57
N CYS A 39 7.27 -1.65 -14.98
CA CYS A 39 7.11 -1.71 -13.53
C CYS A 39 6.95 -3.17 -13.08
N GLU A 40 7.93 -3.68 -12.33
CA GLU A 40 8.02 -5.10 -11.97
C GLU A 40 7.16 -5.46 -10.76
N SER A 41 6.94 -4.51 -9.83
CA SER A 41 6.12 -4.77 -8.66
C SER A 41 5.52 -3.52 -8.05
N VAL A 42 4.50 -3.76 -7.25
CA VAL A 42 4.04 -2.84 -6.21
C VAL A 42 3.90 -3.61 -4.90
N ASP A 43 4.51 -3.08 -3.85
CA ASP A 43 4.25 -3.45 -2.47
C ASP A 43 3.41 -2.38 -1.79
N VAL A 44 2.39 -2.80 -1.05
CA VAL A 44 1.51 -1.93 -0.28
C VAL A 44 1.68 -2.28 1.20
N TYR A 45 2.10 -1.31 2.00
CA TYR A 45 2.36 -1.47 3.42
C TYR A 45 1.49 -0.52 4.25
N CYS A 46 1.07 -0.99 5.41
CA CYS A 46 0.64 -0.15 6.52
C CYS A 46 1.89 0.16 7.35
N VAL A 47 2.19 1.45 7.54
CA VAL A 47 3.44 1.91 8.17
C VAL A 47 3.14 2.96 9.22
N TRP A 48 4.16 3.33 10.00
CA TRP A 48 4.12 4.37 11.01
C TRP A 48 5.47 5.10 11.07
N GLY A 49 5.52 6.23 11.77
CA GLY A 49 6.73 7.02 11.99
C GLY A 49 7.43 7.40 10.68
N GLY A 50 8.71 7.07 10.56
CA GLY A 50 9.55 7.34 9.40
C GLY A 50 9.47 6.36 8.22
N LEU A 51 8.46 5.48 8.17
CA LEU A 51 8.29 4.30 7.26
C LEU A 51 8.59 2.93 7.93
N ASN A 52 8.42 2.82 9.25
CA ASN A 52 8.47 1.54 9.94
C ASN A 52 7.21 0.73 9.60
N GLN A 53 7.35 -0.56 9.32
CA GLN A 53 6.19 -1.43 9.06
C GLN A 53 5.33 -1.57 10.33
N ALA A 54 4.02 -1.55 10.16
CA ALA A 54 3.08 -1.90 11.22
C ALA A 54 3.12 -3.41 11.50
N ASP A 55 2.46 -3.86 12.58
CA ASP A 55 2.44 -5.27 12.97
C ASP A 55 1.76 -6.15 11.90
N GLU A 56 0.74 -5.61 11.23
CA GLU A 56 0.03 -6.24 10.11
C GLU A 56 -0.25 -5.21 9.01
N GLY A 57 -0.39 -5.71 7.78
CA GLY A 57 -0.83 -4.92 6.64
C GLY A 57 0.22 -4.80 5.55
N HIS A 58 0.47 -5.92 4.87
CA HIS A 58 1.26 -5.96 3.64
C HIS A 58 0.52 -6.76 2.57
N THR A 59 0.62 -6.31 1.32
CA THR A 59 0.19 -7.06 0.13
C THR A 59 0.98 -6.56 -1.06
N SER A 60 1.11 -7.37 -2.11
CA SER A 60 1.87 -7.01 -3.29
C SER A 60 1.38 -7.75 -4.53
N THR A 61 1.78 -7.25 -5.69
CA THR A 61 1.70 -7.98 -6.95
C THR A 61 2.90 -7.65 -7.83
N THR A 62 3.27 -8.58 -8.69
CA THR A 62 4.29 -8.43 -9.73
C THR A 62 3.70 -8.47 -11.14
N ASP A 63 2.40 -8.67 -11.26
CA ASP A 63 1.73 -8.83 -12.55
C ASP A 63 0.27 -8.38 -12.44
N THR A 64 -0.15 -7.48 -13.31
CA THR A 64 -1.56 -7.08 -13.42
C THR A 64 -2.19 -7.46 -14.76
N ASP A 65 -1.47 -8.19 -15.62
CA ASP A 65 -1.88 -8.65 -16.96
C ASP A 65 -2.53 -7.55 -17.81
N GLY A 66 -1.95 -6.34 -17.77
CA GLY A 66 -2.47 -5.15 -18.45
C GLY A 66 -3.81 -4.61 -17.92
N SER A 67 -4.35 -5.19 -16.85
CA SER A 67 -5.64 -4.84 -16.24
C SER A 67 -5.47 -4.29 -14.82
N PHE A 68 -6.54 -3.76 -14.22
CA PHE A 68 -6.53 -3.42 -12.80
C PHE A 68 -6.76 -4.67 -11.97
N GLN A 69 -5.85 -4.92 -11.03
CA GLN A 69 -6.01 -5.96 -10.02
C GLN A 69 -6.28 -5.34 -8.66
N LYS A 70 -7.21 -5.95 -7.92
CA LYS A 70 -7.50 -5.54 -6.55
C LYS A 70 -6.53 -6.22 -5.59
N LEU A 71 -5.81 -5.44 -4.81
CA LEU A 71 -5.03 -5.93 -3.67
C LEU A 71 -5.78 -5.60 -2.37
N THR A 72 -5.71 -6.53 -1.43
CA THR A 72 -6.31 -6.39 -0.11
C THR A 72 -5.35 -6.83 0.97
N THR A 73 -5.39 -6.17 2.12
CA THR A 73 -4.72 -6.59 3.35
C THR A 73 -5.46 -5.99 4.55
N THR A 74 -5.17 -6.47 5.75
CA THR A 74 -5.72 -5.88 6.99
C THR A 74 -4.58 -5.16 7.70
N CYS A 75 -4.71 -3.85 7.88
CA CYS A 75 -3.79 -3.06 8.69
C CYS A 75 -4.14 -3.19 10.16
N ARG A 76 -3.13 -3.28 11.03
CA ARG A 76 -3.28 -3.10 12.47
C ARG A 76 -2.10 -2.32 13.02
N TRP A 77 -2.39 -1.24 13.74
CA TRP A 77 -1.40 -0.43 14.45
C TRP A 77 -1.62 -0.59 15.95
N ASN A 78 -0.58 -0.94 16.71
CA ASN A 78 -0.64 -0.94 18.17
C ASN A 78 -0.62 0.49 18.75
N GLU A 79 -0.61 0.63 20.07
CA GLU A 79 -0.75 1.93 20.76
C GLU A 79 0.35 2.93 20.41
N GLU A 80 1.61 2.49 20.34
CA GLU A 80 2.74 3.33 19.92
C GLU A 80 2.58 3.75 18.45
N GLN A 81 2.29 2.78 17.59
CA GLN A 81 2.23 2.95 16.14
C GLN A 81 1.07 3.85 15.69
N ALA A 82 -0.09 3.74 16.35
CA ALA A 82 -1.28 4.51 16.02
C ALA A 82 -1.12 6.01 16.33
N GLY A 83 -0.35 6.35 17.37
CA GLY A 83 -0.05 7.73 17.74
C GLY A 83 1.09 8.35 16.92
N ASP A 84 2.00 7.54 16.39
CA ASP A 84 3.16 8.02 15.64
C ASP A 84 2.93 7.96 14.12
N ASN A 85 2.10 8.87 13.60
CA ASN A 85 1.97 9.17 12.17
C ASN A 85 1.73 7.91 11.29
N PRO A 86 0.59 7.20 11.49
CA PRO A 86 0.22 6.03 10.71
C PRO A 86 -0.01 6.39 9.23
N LYS A 87 0.39 5.52 8.31
CA LYS A 87 0.29 5.75 6.85
C LYS A 87 0.00 4.47 6.08
N ILE A 88 -0.52 4.64 4.87
CA ILE A 88 -0.45 3.62 3.81
C ILE A 88 0.68 4.02 2.87
N LEU A 89 1.60 3.09 2.59
CA LEU A 89 2.75 3.25 1.70
C LEU A 89 2.60 2.32 0.50
N PHE A 90 2.78 2.88 -0.69
CA PHE A 90 2.93 2.15 -1.94
C PHE A 90 4.38 2.29 -2.39
N LYS A 91 5.07 1.17 -2.51
CA LYS A 91 6.42 1.08 -3.03
C LYS A 91 6.36 0.40 -4.39
N PHE A 92 6.62 1.17 -5.43
CA PHE A 92 6.74 0.65 -6.78
C PHE A 92 8.18 0.38 -7.13
N GLU A 93 8.41 -0.75 -7.77
CA GLU A 93 9.66 -1.04 -8.41
C GLU A 93 9.47 -0.86 -9.93
N CYS A 94 9.85 0.31 -10.46
CA CYS A 94 9.73 0.59 -11.90
C CYS A 94 11.03 1.07 -12.58
N GLY A 95 11.11 0.83 -13.88
CA GLY A 95 12.01 1.53 -14.80
C GLY A 95 11.38 2.81 -15.37
N ASP A 96 11.45 2.97 -16.69
CA ASP A 96 10.93 4.13 -17.43
C ASP A 96 9.46 3.91 -17.85
N SER A 97 8.60 3.57 -16.88
CA SER A 97 7.20 3.17 -17.11
C SER A 97 6.24 3.79 -16.10
N ASN A 98 4.95 3.85 -16.42
CA ASN A 98 3.92 4.47 -15.59
C ASN A 98 2.90 3.43 -15.09
N SER A 99 2.91 3.17 -13.78
CA SER A 99 1.88 2.37 -13.11
C SER A 99 0.75 3.24 -12.54
N ARG A 100 -0.37 2.62 -12.22
CA ARG A 100 -1.59 3.30 -11.74
C ARG A 100 -2.07 2.71 -10.44
N ILE A 101 -2.58 3.59 -9.58
CA ILE A 101 -3.36 3.25 -8.39
C ILE A 101 -4.73 3.88 -8.58
N ASP A 102 -5.78 3.15 -8.20
CA ASP A 102 -7.13 3.67 -8.10
C ASP A 102 -7.86 3.11 -6.87
N GLU A 103 -8.93 3.80 -6.46
CA GLU A 103 -9.87 3.36 -5.42
C GLU A 103 -9.19 2.82 -4.14
N VAL A 104 -8.32 3.62 -3.51
CA VAL A 104 -7.73 3.29 -2.21
C VAL A 104 -8.79 3.45 -1.11
N THR A 105 -9.15 2.36 -0.45
CA THR A 105 -10.14 2.33 0.63
C THR A 105 -9.53 1.75 1.90
N LEU A 106 -9.73 2.40 3.04
CA LEU A 106 -9.41 1.85 4.35
C LEU A 106 -10.69 1.84 5.20
N VAL A 107 -11.19 0.66 5.55
CA VAL A 107 -12.48 0.49 6.25
C VAL A 107 -12.27 -0.17 7.60
N GLY A 108 -12.79 0.45 8.66
CA GLY A 108 -12.68 -0.05 10.02
C GLY A 108 -13.06 1.02 11.05
N PRO A 109 -12.90 0.74 12.36
CA PRO A 109 -12.36 -0.51 12.90
C PRO A 109 -13.28 -1.72 12.66
N LEU A 110 -12.68 -2.87 12.37
CA LEU A 110 -13.39 -4.16 12.27
C LEU A 110 -13.83 -4.63 13.67
N ALA A 111 -14.95 -5.36 13.74
CA ALA A 111 -15.39 -5.97 15.00
C ALA A 111 -14.36 -7.00 15.49
N GLN A 112 -14.08 -6.96 16.80
CA GLN A 112 -13.21 -7.92 17.49
C GLN A 112 -13.90 -9.28 17.65
#